data_AF-A0ABD6Y3H1-F1
#
_entry.id   AF-A0ABD6Y3H1-F1
#
_cell.length_a   1.000
_cell.length_b   1.000
_cell.length_c   1.000
_cell.angle_alpha   90.00
_cell.angle_beta   90.00
_cell.angle_gamma   90.00
#
_symmetry.space_group_name_H-M   'P 1'
#
loop_
_entity.id
_entity.type
_entity.pdbx_description
1 polymer ?
#
loop_
_entity_poly.entity_id
_entity_poly.type
_entity_poly.pdbx_seq_one_letter_code
_entity_poly.pdbx_strand_id
1 'polypeptide(L)'
;MSAEVKVLSASTRTNLEALKHHMKKLGFKYYEEKDGWVTFGTHLMMNGEGVAPDDCISISVRFMDVHADLWDFDLISKLPEVKQAILDFYEAEGIEE
;
A
#
# COMPACT_ATOMS: atom_id res chain seq x y z
N MET A 1 9.69 7.51 25.42
CA MET A 1 8.36 7.19 24.86
C MET A 1 8.54 5.95 24.01
N SER A 2 8.27 4.77 24.57
CA SER A 2 8.36 3.51 23.81
C SER A 2 7.15 3.49 22.88
N ALA A 3 7.34 3.75 21.60
CA ALA A 3 6.29 3.51 20.62
C ALA A 3 6.05 2.00 20.63
N GLU A 4 5.03 1.55 21.35
CA GLU A 4 4.48 0.22 21.13
C GLU A 4 4.17 0.14 19.65
N VAL A 5 5.00 -0.59 18.91
CA VAL A 5 4.69 -1.05 17.57
C VAL A 5 3.49 -1.96 17.77
N LYS A 6 2.29 -1.36 17.76
CA LYS A 6 1.03 -2.09 17.86
C LYS A 6 1.03 -3.08 16.71
N VAL A 7 1.28 -4.34 17.05
CA VAL A 7 1.30 -5.45 16.11
C VAL A 7 -0.08 -5.49 15.46
N LEU A 8 -0.11 -5.49 14.13
CA LEU A 8 -1.36 -5.59 13.37
C LEU A 8 -2.15 -6.83 13.81
N SER A 9 -3.48 -6.71 13.84
CA SER A 9 -4.35 -7.84 14.12
C SER A 9 -4.16 -8.94 13.06
N ALA A 10 -4.54 -10.18 13.39
CA ALA A 10 -4.45 -11.30 12.44
C ALA A 10 -5.34 -11.09 11.20
N SER A 11 -6.52 -10.47 11.37
CA SER A 11 -7.40 -10.12 10.25
C SER A 11 -6.77 -9.03 9.39
N THR A 12 -6.25 -7.96 9.99
CA THR A 12 -5.58 -6.87 9.26
C THR A 12 -4.40 -7.38 8.45
N ARG A 13 -3.59 -8.30 9.00
CA ARG A 13 -2.52 -8.95 8.23
C ARG A 13 -3.06 -9.72 7.04
N THR A 14 -4.15 -10.46 7.20
CA THR A 14 -4.74 -11.26 6.13
C THR A 14 -5.28 -10.37 5.00
N ASN A 15 -5.99 -9.31 5.35
CA ASN A 15 -6.51 -8.34 4.38
C ASN A 15 -5.38 -7.60 3.66
N LEU A 16 -4.31 -7.25 4.39
CA LEU A 16 -3.13 -6.63 3.79
C LEU A 16 -2.39 -7.57 2.83
N GLU A 17 -2.27 -8.87 3.16
CA GLU A 17 -1.70 -9.85 2.23
C GLU A 17 -2.54 -10.03 0.96
N ALA A 18 -3.87 -9.99 1.09
CA ALA A 18 -4.77 -10.00 -0.07
C ALA A 18 -4.56 -8.76 -0.95
N LEU A 19 -4.45 -7.58 -0.34
CA LEU A 19 -4.16 -6.33 -1.05
C LEU A 19 -2.79 -6.38 -1.74
N LYS A 20 -1.72 -6.80 -1.05
CA LYS A 20 -0.38 -6.98 -1.65
C LYS A 20 -0.41 -7.88 -2.87
N HIS A 21 -1.10 -9.02 -2.75
CA HIS A 21 -1.23 -9.95 -3.85
C HIS A 21 -2.00 -9.34 -5.04
N HIS A 22 -3.04 -8.55 -4.78
CA HIS A 22 -3.77 -7.83 -5.82
C HIS A 22 -2.90 -6.75 -6.49
N MET A 23 -2.24 -5.90 -5.70
CA MET A 23 -1.33 -4.84 -6.18
C MET A 23 -0.21 -5.41 -7.07
N LYS A 24 0.31 -6.59 -6.72
CA LYS A 24 1.30 -7.30 -7.55
C LYS A 24 0.78 -7.66 -8.94
N LYS A 25 -0.49 -8.05 -9.06
CA LYS A 25 -1.11 -8.32 -10.38
C LYS A 25 -1.26 -7.05 -11.22
N LEU A 26 -1.42 -5.89 -10.57
CA LEU A 26 -1.55 -4.60 -11.23
C LEU A 26 -0.19 -4.01 -11.66
N GLY A 27 0.92 -4.55 -11.16
CA GLY A 27 2.27 -4.18 -11.58
C GLY A 27 3.15 -3.64 -10.46
N PHE A 28 2.62 -3.42 -9.25
CA PHE A 28 3.38 -3.01 -8.08
C PHE A 28 4.13 -4.22 -7.49
N LYS A 29 5.39 -4.37 -7.88
CA LYS A 29 6.20 -5.56 -7.60
C LYS A 29 6.76 -5.59 -6.17
N TYR A 30 6.92 -4.41 -5.57
CA TYR A 30 7.57 -4.23 -4.29
C TYR A 30 6.61 -3.57 -3.30
N TYR A 31 6.83 -3.84 -2.02
CA TYR A 31 6.12 -3.19 -0.94
C TYR A 31 7.03 -2.98 0.28
N GLU A 32 6.72 -1.96 1.06
CA GLU A 32 7.34 -1.68 2.35
C GLU A 32 6.26 -1.35 3.38
N GLU A 33 6.38 -1.93 4.57
CA GLU A 33 5.53 -1.60 5.73
C GLU A 33 6.36 -0.82 6.74
N LYS A 34 5.99 0.42 7.02
CA LYS A 34 6.74 1.27 7.95
C LYS A 34 5.84 2.29 8.63
N ASP A 35 5.97 2.43 9.94
CA ASP A 35 5.31 3.48 10.73
C ASP A 35 3.78 3.57 10.55
N GLY A 36 3.11 2.43 10.28
CA GLY A 36 1.66 2.38 10.03
C GLY A 36 1.24 2.70 8.60
N TRP A 37 2.20 2.74 7.68
CA TRP A 37 1.99 2.88 6.25
C TRP A 37 2.42 1.63 5.50
N VAL A 38 1.76 1.38 4.37
CA VAL A 38 2.23 0.45 3.36
C VAL A 38 2.44 1.19 2.05
N THR A 39 3.66 1.16 1.55
CA THR A 39 4.02 1.70 0.23
C THR A 39 4.14 0.56 -0.75
N PHE A 40 3.43 0.65 -1.88
CA PHE A 40 3.51 -0.25 -3.02
C PHE A 40 4.23 0.46 -4.16
N GLY A 41 5.17 -0.18 -4.83
CA GLY A 41 5.90 0.42 -5.95
C GLY A 41 6.36 -0.57 -7.00
N THR A 42 6.77 -0.04 -8.15
CA THR A 42 7.30 -0.84 -9.27
C THR A 42 8.82 -1.00 -9.24
N HIS A 43 9.50 -0.16 -8.44
CA HIS A 43 10.95 -0.09 -8.32
C HIS A 43 11.40 -0.15 -6.85
N LEU A 44 12.63 -0.67 -6.64
CA LEU A 44 13.34 -0.53 -5.37
C LEU A 44 14.21 0.73 -5.41
N MET A 45 14.53 1.29 -4.24
CA MET A 45 15.55 2.34 -4.16
C MET A 45 16.89 1.88 -4.78
N MET A 46 17.74 2.81 -5.22
CA MET A 46 19.03 2.48 -5.87
C MET A 46 19.96 1.64 -4.98
N ASN A 47 19.84 1.76 -3.65
CA ASN A 47 20.58 0.93 -2.68
C ASN A 47 19.97 -0.47 -2.49
N GLY A 48 18.85 -0.78 -3.14
CA GLY A 48 18.12 -2.04 -3.05
C GLY A 48 17.25 -2.19 -1.80
N GLU A 49 17.21 -1.19 -0.93
CA GLU A 49 16.48 -1.25 0.33
C GLU A 49 15.22 -0.38 0.24
N GLY A 50 14.04 -0.96 0.47
CA GLY A 50 12.76 -0.22 0.43
C GLY A 50 12.25 0.11 -0.98
N VAL A 51 11.11 0.76 -1.03
CA VAL A 51 10.41 1.10 -2.28
C VAL A 51 10.89 2.47 -2.79
N ALA A 52 11.12 2.59 -4.10
CA ALA A 52 11.48 3.86 -4.71
C ALA A 52 10.32 4.87 -4.63
N PRO A 53 10.60 6.18 -4.50
CA PRO A 53 9.55 7.19 -4.38
C PRO A 53 8.79 7.44 -5.68
N ASP A 54 9.29 6.97 -6.82
CA ASP A 54 8.64 7.02 -8.13
C ASP A 54 7.76 5.78 -8.38
N ASP A 55 6.67 6.00 -9.13
CA ASP A 55 5.70 4.96 -9.50
C ASP A 55 5.21 4.13 -8.29
N CYS A 56 4.84 4.85 -7.24
CA CYS A 56 4.44 4.27 -5.96
C CYS A 56 3.12 4.84 -5.41
N ILE A 57 2.50 4.06 -4.53
CA ILE A 57 1.30 4.43 -3.77
C ILE A 57 1.51 4.01 -2.32
N SER A 58 1.35 4.95 -1.40
CA SER A 58 1.38 4.71 0.04
C SER A 58 -0.01 4.87 0.63
N ILE A 59 -0.41 3.91 1.47
CA ILE A 59 -1.66 3.96 2.22
C ILE A 59 -1.41 3.85 3.71
N SER A 60 -2.17 4.58 4.51
CA SER A 60 -2.23 4.35 5.95
C SER A 60 -3.04 3.08 6.23
N VAL A 61 -2.61 2.25 7.18
CA VAL A 61 -3.39 1.07 7.65
C VAL A 61 -4.26 1.36 8.86
N ARG A 62 -4.35 2.63 9.27
CA ARG A 62 -5.03 3.04 10.52
C ARG A 62 -6.16 4.03 10.30
N PHE A 63 -6.10 4.78 9.22
CA PHE A 63 -7.06 5.80 8.83
C PHE A 63 -7.05 5.93 7.32
N MET A 64 -8.09 6.53 6.75
CA MET A 64 -8.20 6.70 5.30
C MET A 64 -7.27 7.81 4.82
N ASP A 65 -6.07 7.46 4.38
CA ASP A 65 -5.07 8.39 3.86
C ASP A 65 -4.20 7.71 2.81
N VAL A 66 -4.09 8.36 1.66
CA VAL A 66 -3.47 7.80 0.44
C VAL A 66 -2.58 8.85 -0.20
N HIS A 67 -1.34 8.48 -0.46
CA HIS A 67 -0.39 9.22 -1.27
C HIS A 67 -0.05 8.42 -2.52
N ALA A 68 0.07 9.08 -3.67
CA ALA A 68 0.44 8.44 -4.93
C ALA A 68 1.34 9.35 -5.75
N ASP A 69 2.43 8.79 -6.27
CA ASP A 69 3.30 9.42 -7.25
C ASP A 69 3.50 8.44 -8.41
N LEU A 70 2.78 8.69 -9.53
CA LEU A 70 2.72 7.78 -10.68
C LEU A 70 3.03 8.55 -11.96
N TRP A 71 4.06 8.10 -12.67
CA TRP A 71 4.53 8.68 -13.94
C TRP A 71 4.32 7.70 -15.10
N ASP A 72 4.32 6.38 -14.84
CA ASP A 72 4.06 5.35 -15.84
C ASP A 72 2.58 5.32 -16.27
N PHE A 73 2.33 5.54 -17.56
CA PHE A 73 0.99 5.50 -18.15
C PHE A 73 0.27 4.17 -17.96
N ASP A 74 1.00 3.05 -17.96
CA ASP A 74 0.40 1.73 -17.74
C ASP A 74 -0.16 1.60 -16.32
N LEU A 75 0.49 2.22 -15.33
CA LEU A 75 0.00 2.27 -13.95
C LEU A 75 -1.14 3.26 -13.78
N ILE A 76 -1.02 4.44 -14.39
CA ILE A 76 -2.09 5.47 -14.39
C ILE A 76 -3.38 4.88 -14.98
N SER A 77 -3.29 4.08 -16.04
CA SER A 77 -4.45 3.43 -16.66
C SER A 77 -5.18 2.47 -15.72
N LYS A 78 -4.49 1.92 -14.70
CA LYS A 78 -5.01 0.98 -13.70
C LYS A 78 -5.46 1.65 -12.40
N LEU A 79 -5.28 2.98 -12.26
CA LEU A 79 -5.71 3.74 -11.09
C LEU A 79 -7.15 3.45 -10.64
N PRO A 80 -8.15 3.29 -11.54
CA PRO A 80 -9.50 2.94 -11.12
C PRO A 80 -9.58 1.62 -10.35
N GLU A 81 -8.87 0.59 -10.80
CA GLU A 81 -8.84 -0.74 -10.15
C GLU A 81 -8.05 -0.68 -8.84
N VAL A 82 -6.90 0.00 -8.85
CA VAL A 82 -6.10 0.22 -7.64
C VAL A 82 -6.90 0.94 -6.56
N LYS A 83 -7.60 2.02 -6.94
CA LYS A 83 -8.45 2.79 -6.04
C LYS A 83 -9.52 1.89 -5.40
N GLN A 84 -10.18 1.06 -6.21
CA GLN A 84 -11.20 0.15 -5.69
C GLN A 84 -10.61 -0.85 -4.69
N ALA A 85 -9.46 -1.46 -5.00
CA ALA A 85 -8.81 -2.40 -4.10
C ALA A 85 -8.41 -1.77 -2.74
N ILE A 86 -7.98 -0.50 -2.75
CA ILE A 86 -7.68 0.25 -1.52
C ILE A 86 -8.95 0.55 -0.72
N LEU A 87 -10.04 0.95 -1.39
CA LEU A 87 -11.32 1.20 -0.74
C LEU A 87 -11.89 -0.08 -0.13
N ASP A 88 -11.84 -1.20 -0.84
CA ASP A 88 -12.27 -2.51 -0.34
C ASP A 88 -11.46 -2.93 0.90
N PHE A 89 -10.16 -2.62 0.93
CA PHE A 89 -9.32 -2.82 2.11
C PHE A 89 -9.79 -1.98 3.29
N TYR A 90 -10.07 -0.68 3.08
CA TYR A 90 -10.55 0.19 4.14
C TYR A 90 -11.91 -0.24 4.69
N GLU A 91 -12.84 -0.62 3.83
CA GLU A 91 -14.14 -1.16 4.22
C GLU A 91 -13.98 -2.43 5.07
N ALA A 92 -13.10 -3.37 4.66
CA ALA A 92 -12.84 -4.59 5.40
C ALA A 92 -12.20 -4.36 6.78
N GLU A 93 -11.44 -3.27 6.94
CA GLU A 93 -10.86 -2.86 8.21
C GLU A 93 -11.81 -1.99 9.07
N GLY A 94 -12.98 -1.61 8.55
CA GLY A 94 -13.88 -0.67 9.21
C GLY A 94 -13.29 0.74 9.35
N ILE A 95 -12.44 1.13 8.41
CA ILE A 95 -11.81 2.45 8.33
C ILE A 95 -12.68 3.32 7.43
N GLU A 96 -13.32 4.33 8.04
CA GLU A 96 -14.16 5.32 7.35
C GLU A 96 -13.44 6.67 7.25
N GLU A 97 -14.01 7.60 6.44
CA GLU A 97 -13.48 8.96 6.23
C GLU A 97 -13.47 9.83 7.50
#